data_AF-A0A921F4P5-F1
#
_entry.id   AF-A0A921F4P5-F1
#
_cell.length_a   1.000
_cell.length_b   1.000
_cell.length_c   1.000
_cell.angle_alpha   90.00
_cell.angle_beta   90.00
_cell.angle_gamma   90.00
#
_symmetry.space_group_name_H-M   'P 1'
#
loop_
_entity.id
_entity.type
_entity.pdbx_description
1 polymer ?
#
loop_
_entity_poly.entity_id
_entity_poly.type
_entity_poly.pdbx_seq_one_letter_code
_entity_poly.pdbx_strand_id
1 'polypeptide(L)'
;MPRVSQDHMDARRYQILAGTRDCFAEYGFEGATVRRLEEATGLSRGAIFHHFDDKDALFLALAYEDAAAMARTVAEQGLVQVMREILADPQEFSWLGTRLEIARR
;
A
#
# COMPACT_ATOMS: atom_id res chain seq x y z
N MET A 1 -15.04 22.21 18.34
CA MET A 1 -14.22 21.67 17.25
C MET A 1 -15.08 20.71 16.45
N PRO A 2 -15.13 20.77 15.10
CA PRO A 2 -15.94 19.83 14.33
C PRO A 2 -15.28 18.45 14.39
N ARG A 3 -16.03 17.43 14.82
CA ARG A 3 -15.59 16.02 14.71
C ARG A 3 -15.52 15.70 13.23
N VAL A 4 -14.32 15.51 12.69
CA VAL A 4 -14.12 14.91 11.37
C VAL A 4 -14.91 13.59 11.37
N SER A 5 -15.83 13.40 10.43
CA SER A 5 -16.65 12.18 10.37
C SER A 5 -15.76 10.98 10.03
N GLN A 6 -16.19 9.78 10.44
CA GLN A 6 -15.46 8.54 10.18
C GLN A 6 -15.20 8.37 8.67
N ASP A 7 -16.19 8.68 7.83
CA ASP A 7 -16.07 8.62 6.37
C ASP A 7 -14.91 9.48 5.81
N HIS A 8 -14.67 10.66 6.39
CA HIS A 8 -13.55 11.51 5.99
C HIS A 8 -12.19 10.93 6.43
N MET A 9 -12.14 10.28 7.60
CA MET A 9 -10.93 9.59 8.07
C MET A 9 -10.59 8.38 7.19
N ASP A 10 -11.61 7.62 6.80
CA ASP A 10 -11.46 6.44 5.94
C ASP A 10 -11.05 6.83 4.52
N ALA A 11 -11.66 7.88 3.95
CA ALA A 11 -11.25 8.42 2.65
C ALA A 11 -9.80 8.94 2.67
N ARG A 12 -9.37 9.58 3.77
CA ARG A 12 -7.98 10.04 3.91
C ARG A 12 -7.01 8.88 4.01
N ARG A 13 -7.35 7.86 4.81
CA ARG A 13 -6.55 6.64 4.93
C ARG A 13 -6.36 5.97 3.57
N TYR A 14 -7.44 5.85 2.79
CA TYR A 14 -7.39 5.30 1.44
C TYR A 14 -6.44 6.10 0.52
N GLN A 15 -6.56 7.44 0.49
CA GLN A 15 -5.67 8.29 -0.31
C GLN A 15 -4.20 8.09 0.04
N ILE A 16 -3.88 8.02 1.35
CA ILE A 16 -2.51 7.80 1.81
C ILE A 16 -1.98 6.46 1.29
N LEU A 17 -2.75 5.39 1.42
CA LEU A 17 -2.33 4.05 1.00
C LEU A 17 -2.19 3.95 -0.52
N ALA A 18 -3.10 4.57 -1.29
CA ALA A 18 -3.01 4.60 -2.75
C ALA A 18 -1.72 5.27 -3.24
N GLY A 19 -1.42 6.50 -2.79
CA GLY A 19 -0.18 7.18 -3.20
C GLY A 19 1.08 6.49 -2.65
N THR A 20 0.98 5.85 -1.48
CA THR A 20 2.08 5.03 -0.93
C THR A 20 2.36 3.81 -1.81
N ARG A 21 1.31 3.13 -2.30
CA ARG A 21 1.45 1.99 -3.21
C ARG A 21 2.18 2.39 -4.48
N ASP A 22 1.79 3.51 -5.09
CA ASP A 22 2.45 4.04 -6.28
C ASP A 22 3.93 4.37 -6.02
N CYS A 23 4.21 5.02 -4.89
CA CYS A 23 5.58 5.36 -4.50
C CYS A 23 6.46 4.12 -4.25
N PHE A 24 5.92 3.08 -3.62
CA PHE A 24 6.64 1.82 -3.42
C PHE A 24 6.83 1.02 -4.72
N ALA A 25 5.86 1.08 -5.63
CA ALA A 25 5.98 0.47 -6.96
C ALA A 25 7.10 1.12 -7.79
N GLU A 26 7.20 2.45 -7.76
CA GLU A 26 8.17 3.18 -8.57
C GLU A 26 9.58 3.18 -7.98
N TYR A 27 9.71 3.39 -6.66
CA TYR A 27 11.00 3.64 -6.01
C TYR A 27 11.49 2.50 -5.10
N GLY A 28 10.66 1.47 -4.91
CA GLY A 28 10.90 0.45 -3.88
C GLY A 28 10.78 1.00 -2.47
N PHE A 29 10.91 0.12 -1.48
CA PHE A 29 10.72 0.47 -0.07
C PHE A 29 11.77 1.48 0.41
N GLU A 30 13.05 1.25 0.11
CA GLU A 30 14.14 2.15 0.50
C GLU A 30 14.06 3.50 -0.21
N GLY A 31 13.73 3.49 -1.51
CA GLY A 31 13.65 4.70 -2.32
C GLY A 31 12.41 5.56 -2.06
N ALA A 32 11.35 5.01 -1.46
CA ALA A 32 10.17 5.77 -1.05
C ALA A 32 10.47 6.67 0.17
N THR A 33 11.14 7.79 -0.08
CA THR A 33 11.44 8.81 0.94
C THR A 33 10.18 9.56 1.34
N VAL A 34 10.18 10.20 2.52
CA VAL A 34 9.06 11.03 2.98
C VAL A 34 8.65 12.07 1.92
N ARG A 35 9.62 12.74 1.29
CA ARG A 35 9.36 13.72 0.23
C ARG A 35 8.61 13.11 -0.96
N ARG A 36 9.01 11.91 -1.39
CA ARG A 36 8.34 11.18 -2.47
C ARG A 36 6.94 10.70 -2.07
N LEU A 37 6.75 10.30 -0.81
CA LEU A 37 5.44 9.97 -0.28
C LEU A 37 4.52 11.20 -0.25
N GLU A 38 5.04 12.38 0.12
CA GLU A 38 4.28 13.64 0.05
C GLU A 38 3.88 13.98 -1.39
N GLU A 39 4.80 13.81 -2.35
CA GLU A 39 4.54 14.00 -3.79
C GLU A 39 3.48 13.03 -4.31
N ALA A 40 3.62 11.73 -4.02
CA ALA A 40 2.73 10.69 -4.53
C ALA A 40 1.33 10.74 -3.92
N THR A 41 1.22 11.09 -2.63
CA THR A 41 -0.08 11.19 -1.94
C THR A 41 -0.75 12.56 -2.13
N GLY A 42 0.02 13.59 -2.48
CA GLY A 42 -0.41 14.99 -2.46
C GLY A 42 -0.69 15.51 -1.06
N LEU A 43 -0.13 14.88 -0.02
CA LEU A 43 -0.36 15.21 1.39
C LEU A 43 0.96 15.58 2.08
N SER A 44 0.88 16.39 3.13
CA SER A 44 2.06 16.71 3.93
C SER A 44 2.48 15.53 4.82
N ARG A 45 3.75 15.52 5.23
CA ARG A 45 4.30 14.58 6.22
C ARG A 45 3.42 14.48 7.45
N GLY A 46 2.97 15.62 7.98
CA GLY A 46 2.12 15.68 9.17
C GLY A 46 0.75 15.03 8.94
N ALA A 47 0.17 15.18 7.74
CA ALA A 47 -1.10 14.53 7.40
C ALA A 47 -0.93 13.02 7.22
N ILE A 48 0.14 12.57 6.57
CA ILE A 48 0.43 11.13 6.37
C ILE A 48 0.65 10.46 7.73
N PHE A 49 1.61 10.98 8.51
CA PHE A 49 2.01 10.34 9.76
C PHE A 49 1.09 10.62 10.96
N HIS A 50 -0.01 11.33 10.73
CA HIS A 50 -1.13 11.35 11.67
C HIS A 50 -1.96 10.05 11.60
N HIS A 51 -1.99 9.39 10.43
CA HIS A 51 -2.74 8.14 10.22
C HIS A 51 -1.87 6.88 10.36
N PHE A 52 -0.56 7.00 10.16
CA PHE A 52 0.39 5.89 10.20
C PHE A 52 1.63 6.35 10.96
N ASP A 53 2.16 5.56 11.89
CA ASP A 53 3.25 6.05 12.74
C ASP A 53 4.56 6.29 11.97
N ASP A 54 4.83 5.46 10.96
CA ASP A 54 6.04 5.52 10.14
C ASP A 54 5.87 4.83 8.77
N LYS A 55 6.97 4.75 8.01
CA LYS A 55 7.02 4.09 6.69
C LYS A 55 6.80 2.58 6.79
N ASP A 56 7.19 1.95 7.89
CA ASP A 56 6.97 0.52 8.12
C ASP A 56 5.48 0.23 8.32
N ALA A 57 4.77 1.07 9.09
CA ALA A 57 3.33 0.98 9.30
C ALA A 57 2.54 1.10 7.99
N LEU A 58 2.96 2.02 7.11
CA LEU A 58 2.42 2.15 5.75
C LEU A 58 2.61 0.87 4.93
N PHE A 59 3.82 0.33 4.93
CA PHE A 59 4.15 -0.91 4.23
C PHE A 59 3.36 -2.11 4.76
N LEU A 60 3.28 -2.27 6.07
CA LEU A 60 2.54 -3.36 6.71
C LEU A 60 1.04 -3.27 6.42
N ALA A 61 0.47 -2.06 6.40
CA ALA A 61 -0.93 -1.86 6.05
C ALA A 61 -1.23 -2.31 4.62
N LEU A 62 -0.42 -1.92 3.64
CA LEU A 62 -0.56 -2.38 2.26
C LEU A 62 -0.40 -3.90 2.16
N ALA A 63 0.66 -4.44 2.76
CA ALA A 63 0.91 -5.88 2.76
C ALA A 63 -0.26 -6.69 3.35
N TYR A 64 -0.93 -6.15 4.37
CA TYR A 64 -2.12 -6.77 4.94
C TYR A 64 -3.33 -6.71 4.00
N GLU A 65 -3.58 -5.56 3.36
CA GLU A 65 -4.66 -5.41 2.37
C GLU A 65 -4.49 -6.39 1.21
N ASP A 66 -3.27 -6.52 0.71
CA ASP A 66 -2.95 -7.43 -0.38
C ASP A 66 -3.05 -8.89 0.04
N ALA A 67 -2.52 -9.26 1.21
CA ALA A 67 -2.64 -10.61 1.73
C ALA A 67 -4.12 -10.98 1.95
N ALA A 68 -4.94 -10.05 2.43
CA ALA A 68 -6.38 -10.26 2.58
C ALA A 68 -7.09 -10.41 1.23
N ALA A 69 -6.70 -9.63 0.22
CA ALA A 69 -7.23 -9.77 -1.15
C ALA A 69 -6.88 -11.14 -1.75
N MET A 70 -5.61 -11.54 -1.68
CA MET A 70 -5.17 -12.86 -2.12
C MET A 70 -5.90 -13.98 -1.37
N ALA A 71 -6.05 -13.88 -0.05
CA ALA A 71 -6.75 -14.88 0.75
C ALA A 71 -8.23 -15.03 0.32
N ARG A 72 -8.92 -13.92 0.01
CA ARG A 72 -10.29 -13.96 -0.54
C ARG A 72 -10.33 -14.66 -1.89
N THR A 73 -9.45 -14.28 -2.83
CA THR A 73 -9.38 -14.94 -4.14
C THR A 73 -9.10 -16.44 -4.00
N VAL A 74 -8.19 -16.84 -3.11
CA VAL A 74 -7.91 -18.26 -2.85
C VAL A 74 -9.15 -18.98 -2.31
N ALA A 75 -9.84 -18.38 -1.34
CA ALA A 75 -11.02 -19.00 -0.73
C ALA A 75 -12.18 -19.16 -1.72
N GLU A 76 -12.36 -18.21 -2.64
CA GLU A 76 -13.50 -18.16 -3.55
C GLU A 76 -13.21 -18.85 -4.90
N GLN A 77 -11.98 -18.77 -5.39
CA GLN A 77 -11.61 -19.09 -6.77
C GLN A 77 -10.37 -20.01 -6.88
N GLY A 78 -9.70 -20.29 -5.75
CA GLY A 78 -8.52 -21.15 -5.68
C GLY A 78 -7.21 -20.46 -6.05
N LEU A 79 -6.10 -21.12 -5.73
CA LEU A 79 -4.74 -20.55 -5.87
C LEU A 79 -4.35 -20.21 -7.32
N VAL A 80 -4.84 -20.99 -8.29
CA VAL A 80 -4.53 -20.74 -9.72
C VAL A 80 -5.08 -19.39 -10.17
N GLN A 81 -6.18 -18.93 -9.59
CA GLN A 81 -6.75 -17.63 -9.94
C GLN A 81 -5.85 -16.47 -9.50
N VAL A 82 -5.27 -16.54 -8.30
CA VAL A 82 -4.28 -15.55 -7.84
C VAL A 82 -3.12 -15.45 -8.83
N MET A 83 -2.62 -16.59 -9.31
CA MET A 83 -1.54 -16.62 -10.31
C MET A 83 -1.96 -15.96 -11.63
N ARG A 84 -3.21 -16.13 -12.06
CA ARG A 84 -3.73 -15.46 -13.26
C ARG A 84 -3.82 -13.95 -13.08
N GLU A 85 -4.28 -13.47 -11.94
CA GLU A 85 -4.37 -12.04 -11.62
C GLU A 85 -3.00 -11.38 -11.61
N ILE A 86 -2.01 -12.03 -10.96
CA ILE A 86 -0.61 -11.56 -10.94
C ILE A 86 -0.02 -11.46 -12.36
N LEU A 87 -0.33 -12.42 -13.24
CA LEU A 87 0.17 -12.41 -14.62
C LEU A 87 -0.56 -11.39 -15.51
N ALA A 88 -1.82 -11.09 -15.22
CA ALA A 88 -2.64 -10.16 -15.98
C ALA A 88 -2.27 -8.69 -15.70
N ASP A 89 -1.98 -8.36 -14.44
CA ASP A 89 -1.50 -7.02 -14.05
C ASP A 89 -0.27 -7.10 -13.15
N PRO A 90 0.93 -7.23 -13.74
CA PRO A 90 2.17 -7.28 -12.96
C PRO A 90 2.48 -5.97 -12.21
N GLN A 91 1.89 -4.84 -12.61
CA GLN A 91 2.15 -3.53 -12.00
C GLN A 91 1.40 -3.37 -10.69
N GLU A 92 0.18 -3.89 -10.59
CA GLU A 92 -0.61 -3.90 -9.36
C GLU A 92 0.07 -4.72 -8.23
N PHE A 93 0.85 -5.74 -8.62
CA PHE A 93 1.64 -6.58 -7.72
C PHE A 93 3.14 -6.24 -7.70
N SER A 94 3.56 -5.13 -8.29
CA SER A 94 4.98 -4.74 -8.38
C SER A 94 5.66 -4.56 -7.02
N TRP A 95 4.93 -4.08 -6.00
CA TRP A 95 5.39 -3.97 -4.61
C TRP A 95 5.69 -5.35 -3.97
N LEU A 96 5.08 -6.44 -4.48
CA LEU A 96 5.35 -7.81 -4.04
C LEU A 96 6.76 -8.27 -4.49
N GLY A 97 7.24 -7.73 -5.62
CA GLY A 97 8.63 -7.82 -6.06
C GLY A 97 9.60 -7.15 -5.07
N THR A 98 9.27 -5.94 -4.61
CA THR A 98 10.02 -5.22 -3.56
C THR A 98 10.08 -6.03 -2.25
N ARG A 99 8.99 -6.70 -1.87
CA ARG A 99 8.95 -7.62 -0.70
C ARG A 99 9.94 -8.78 -0.82
N LEU A 100 10.05 -9.39 -1.99
CA LEU A 100 11.00 -10.47 -2.23
C LEU A 100 12.44 -9.99 -2.20
N GLU A 101 12.71 -8.73 -2.54
CA GLU A 101 14.05 -8.14 -2.41
C GLU A 101 14.45 -7.86 -0.96
N ILE A 102 13.53 -7.38 -0.12
CA ILE A 102 13.77 -7.17 1.31
C ILE A 102 14.06 -8.50 2.00
N ALA A 103 13.32 -9.56 1.68
CA ALA A 103 13.53 -10.89 2.26
C ALA A 103 14.81 -11.61 1.77
N ARG A 104 15.52 -11.04 0.78
CA ARG A 104 16.81 -11.55 0.26
C ARG A 104 18.04 -10.89 0.90
N ARG A 105 17.86 -9.98 1.85
CA ARG A 105 18.95 -9.45 2.69
C ARG A 105 18.91 -10.09 4.07
#